data_AF-A0A1F6HUX4-F1
#
_entry.id   AF-A0A1F6HUX4-F1
#
_cell.length_a   1.000
_cell.length_b   1.000
_cell.length_c   1.000
_cell.angle_alpha   90.00
_cell.angle_beta   90.00
_cell.angle_gamma   90.00
#
_symmetry.space_group_name_H-M   'P 1'
#
loop_
_entity.id
_entity.type
_entity.pdbx_description
1 polymer ?
#
loop_
_entity_poly.entity_id
_entity_poly.type
_entity_poly.pdbx_seq_one_letter_code
_entity_poly.pdbx_strand_id
1 'polypeptide(L)'
;MTISLNIDSNMDILLKTRCTKGFLVIYEDKVAIELKAFGTHKTNSMPYSRITGVEVNTTMAKIPLLSKGVATVKIFGQGDQKLEAPFVNLDDAKKAEELINARLQ
;
A
#
# COMPACT_ATOMS: atom_id res chain seq x y z
N MET A 1 31.98 -22.37 -13.25
CA MET A 1 31.23 -21.19 -13.71
C MET A 1 30.16 -20.92 -12.67
N THR A 2 30.47 -20.08 -11.69
CA THR A 2 29.55 -19.76 -10.60
C THR A 2 28.66 -18.63 -11.09
N ILE A 3 27.37 -18.91 -11.30
CA ILE A 3 26.39 -17.87 -11.58
C ILE A 3 26.08 -17.23 -10.22
N SER A 4 26.75 -16.13 -9.92
CA SER A 4 26.30 -15.21 -8.89
C SER A 4 25.00 -14.58 -9.39
N LEU A 5 23.87 -15.18 -9.02
CA LEU A 5 22.57 -14.51 -9.11
C LEU A 5 22.66 -13.32 -8.15
N ASN A 6 22.87 -12.12 -8.71
CA ASN A 6 22.56 -10.89 -8.01
C ASN A 6 21.07 -10.95 -7.66
N ILE A 7 20.76 -11.33 -6.42
CA ILE A 7 19.45 -11.15 -5.83
C ILE A 7 19.37 -9.65 -5.52
N ASP A 8 19.20 -8.85 -6.57
CA ASP A 8 18.69 -7.50 -6.42
C ASP A 8 17.31 -7.67 -5.79
N SER A 9 17.26 -7.47 -4.48
CA SER A 9 16.08 -7.62 -3.63
C SER A 9 15.14 -6.43 -3.82
N ASN A 10 15.01 -5.95 -5.06
CA ASN A 10 13.88 -5.16 -5.52
C ASN A 10 12.72 -6.12 -5.69
N MET A 11 12.00 -6.39 -4.60
CA MET A 11 10.60 -6.74 -4.78
C MET A 11 9.95 -5.55 -5.49
N ASP A 12 9.61 -5.69 -6.77
CA ASP A 12 9.25 -4.55 -7.61
C ASP A 12 8.08 -3.77 -6.98
N ILE A 13 8.40 -2.56 -6.53
CA ILE A 13 7.45 -1.65 -5.91
C ILE A 13 6.63 -1.02 -7.03
N LEU A 14 5.32 -1.28 -7.02
CA LEU A 14 4.37 -0.77 -8.01
C LEU A 14 3.85 0.61 -7.62
N LEU A 15 3.72 0.84 -6.32
CA LEU A 15 3.29 2.12 -5.76
C LEU A 15 3.87 2.28 -4.36
N LYS A 16 4.41 3.47 -4.09
CA LYS A 16 4.80 3.88 -2.74
C LYS A 16 4.25 5.27 -2.48
N THR A 17 3.35 5.39 -1.51
CA THR A 17 2.72 6.66 -1.15
C THR A 17 2.72 6.87 0.35
N ARG A 18 2.77 8.14 0.76
CA ARG A 18 2.83 8.53 2.17
C ARG A 18 1.44 8.41 2.81
N CYS A 19 1.40 7.92 4.03
CA CYS A 19 0.22 7.92 4.90
C CYS A 19 0.64 8.36 6.31
N THR A 20 -0.29 8.61 7.23
CA THR A 20 0.09 9.04 8.59
C THR A 20 0.79 7.93 9.40
N LYS A 21 0.67 6.66 8.98
CA LYS A 21 1.38 5.52 9.58
C LYS A 21 2.72 5.21 8.90
N GLY A 22 3.20 6.06 8.01
CA GLY A 22 4.45 5.89 7.26
C GLY A 22 4.22 5.88 5.76
N PHE A 23 4.43 4.73 5.13
CA PHE A 23 4.20 4.54 3.69
C PHE A 23 3.31 3.34 3.43
N LEU A 24 2.26 3.54 2.63
CA LEU A 24 1.59 2.43 1.96
C LEU A 24 2.44 2.03 0.76
N VAL A 25 2.80 0.75 0.70
CA VAL A 25 3.62 0.19 -0.37
C VAL A 25 2.90 -0.99 -1.00
N ILE A 26 2.69 -0.92 -2.31
CA ILE A 26 2.13 -2.00 -3.11
C ILE A 26 3.30 -2.66 -3.84
N TYR A 27 3.57 -3.91 -3.48
CA TYR A 27 4.54 -4.77 -4.15
C TYR A 27 3.81 -5.67 -5.14
N GLU A 28 4.55 -6.38 -5.99
CA GLU A 28 3.96 -7.38 -6.88
C GLU A 28 3.26 -8.52 -6.15
N ASP A 29 3.75 -8.93 -4.99
CA ASP A 29 3.31 -10.12 -4.25
C ASP A 29 2.56 -9.82 -2.94
N LYS A 30 2.62 -8.58 -2.45
CA LYS A 30 2.03 -8.17 -1.17
C LYS A 30 1.72 -6.69 -1.08
N VAL A 31 0.96 -6.34 -0.06
CA VAL A 31 0.72 -4.96 0.36
C VAL A 31 1.37 -4.74 1.73
N ALA A 32 1.99 -3.58 1.97
CA ALA A 32 2.63 -3.27 3.23
C ALA A 32 2.40 -1.83 3.71
N ILE A 33 2.43 -1.65 5.02
CA ILE A 33 2.61 -0.35 5.68
C ILE A 33 3.99 -0.34 6.32
N GLU A 34 4.85 0.54 5.82
CA GLU A 34 6.22 0.73 6.29
C GLU A 34 6.33 2.00 7.13
N LEU A 35 6.64 1.84 8.41
CA LEU A 35 6.98 2.96 9.27
C LEU A 35 8.51 3.10 9.32
N LYS A 36 9.01 4.22 8.79
CA LYS A 36 10.37 4.69 9.07
C LYS A 36 10.29 5.65 10.26
N ALA A 37 10.43 5.13 11.47
CA ALA A 37 10.65 5.94 12.67
C ALA A 37 12.08 5.68 13.16
N PHE A 38 12.80 6.76 13.48
CA PHE A 38 14.19 6.80 13.98
C PHE A 38 14.73 5.45 14.50
N GLY A 39 15.52 4.76 13.66
CA GLY A 39 16.27 3.56 14.02
C GLY A 39 15.49 2.23 14.03
N THR A 40 14.18 2.22 13.82
CA THR A 40 13.38 0.98 13.78
C THR A 40 12.54 0.89 12.51
N HIS A 41 12.76 -0.16 11.71
CA HIS A 41 11.91 -0.50 10.58
C HIS A 41 10.77 -1.41 11.07
N LYS A 42 9.56 -0.85 11.18
CA LYS A 42 8.35 -1.65 11.42
C LYS A 42 7.59 -1.77 10.11
N THR A 43 7.40 -3.01 9.67
CA THR A 43 6.63 -3.34 8.48
C THR A 43 5.46 -4.22 8.89
N ASN A 44 4.24 -3.79 8.55
CA ASN A 44 3.06 -4.64 8.62
C ASN A 44 2.62 -4.95 7.18
N SER A 45 2.66 -6.22 6.78
CA SER A 45 2.42 -6.62 5.39
C SER A 45 1.47 -7.80 5.29
N MET A 46 0.75 -7.85 4.17
CA MET A 46 -0.21 -8.90 3.84
C MET A 46 0.03 -9.36 2.39
N PRO A 47 0.34 -10.66 2.17
CA PRO A 47 0.46 -11.21 0.81
C PRO A 47 -0.92 -11.26 0.14
N TYR A 48 -0.96 -11.16 -1.20
CA TYR A 48 -2.24 -11.19 -1.94
C TYR A 48 -3.08 -12.44 -1.68
N SER A 49 -2.45 -13.59 -1.43
CA SER A 49 -3.14 -14.84 -1.07
C SER A 49 -3.99 -14.76 0.21
N ARG A 50 -3.78 -13.74 1.04
CA ARG A 50 -4.56 -13.48 2.26
C ARG A 50 -5.50 -12.29 2.13
N ILE A 51 -5.36 -11.45 1.09
CA ILE A 51 -6.20 -10.28 0.89
C ILE A 51 -7.54 -10.74 0.34
N THR A 52 -8.62 -10.28 0.95
CA THR A 52 -10.01 -10.58 0.57
C THR A 52 -10.70 -9.39 -0.09
N GLY A 53 -10.16 -8.17 0.10
CA GLY A 53 -10.67 -6.98 -0.56
C GLY A 53 -9.90 -5.71 -0.18
N VAL A 54 -10.24 -4.63 -0.88
CA VAL A 54 -9.73 -3.28 -0.62
C VAL A 54 -10.87 -2.29 -0.73
N GLU A 55 -10.85 -1.25 0.09
CA GLU A 55 -11.85 -0.19 0.10
C GLU A 55 -11.18 1.18 0.29
N VAL A 56 -11.53 2.14 -0.58
CA VAL A 56 -11.06 3.52 -0.51
C VAL A 56 -12.15 4.43 0.02
N ASN A 57 -11.96 4.91 1.26
CA ASN A 57 -12.88 5.83 1.92
C ASN A 57 -12.36 7.28 1.79
N THR A 58 -13.01 8.09 0.96
CA THR A 58 -12.63 9.49 0.78
C THR A 58 -12.86 10.28 2.08
N THR A 59 -11.79 10.84 2.64
CA THR A 59 -11.82 11.60 3.90
C THR A 59 -11.91 13.11 3.63
N MET A 60 -11.28 13.58 2.56
CA MET A 60 -11.40 14.95 2.06
C MET A 60 -11.50 14.91 0.54
N ALA A 61 -12.56 15.51 0.00
CA ALA A 61 -12.74 15.62 -1.44
C ALA A 61 -11.61 16.43 -2.08
N LYS A 62 -11.21 16.03 -3.28
CA LYS A 62 -10.28 16.81 -4.11
C LYS A 62 -11.00 18.06 -4.61
N ILE A 63 -10.37 19.22 -4.41
CA ILE A 63 -10.87 20.50 -4.90
C ILE A 63 -9.83 21.02 -5.89
N PRO A 64 -10.17 21.18 -7.19
CA PRO A 64 -9.25 21.70 -8.18
C PRO A 64 -8.57 22.99 -7.69
N LEU A 65 -7.25 23.09 -7.84
CA LEU A 65 -6.38 24.19 -7.37
C LEU A 65 -6.26 24.39 -5.85
N LEU A 66 -7.14 23.84 -5.01
CA LEU A 66 -7.15 24.13 -3.57
C LEU A 66 -6.73 22.94 -2.69
N SER A 67 -6.98 21.70 -3.14
CA SER A 67 -6.64 20.52 -2.37
C SER A 67 -6.49 19.29 -3.26
N LYS A 68 -5.45 18.49 -2.97
CA LYS A 68 -5.25 17.19 -3.63
C LYS A 68 -6.25 16.12 -3.18
N GLY A 69 -7.02 16.39 -2.12
CA GLY A 69 -7.90 15.41 -1.48
C GLY A 69 -7.09 14.32 -0.75
N VAL A 70 -7.73 13.67 0.22
CA VAL A 70 -7.14 12.52 0.91
C VAL A 70 -8.19 11.45 1.15
N ALA A 71 -7.73 10.21 1.21
CA ALA A 71 -8.55 9.04 1.50
C ALA A 71 -7.86 8.12 2.51
N THR A 72 -8.65 7.19 3.04
CA THR A 72 -8.15 6.06 3.81
C THR A 72 -8.29 4.81 2.97
N VAL A 73 -7.18 4.10 2.76
CA VAL A 73 -7.16 2.80 2.09
C VAL A 73 -7.23 1.72 3.16
N LYS A 74 -8.26 0.89 3.12
CA LYS A 74 -8.42 -0.28 3.98
C LYS A 74 -8.23 -1.53 3.13
N ILE A 75 -7.33 -2.41 3.53
CA ILE A 75 -7.10 -3.72 2.92
C ILE A 75 -7.57 -4.76 3.91
N PHE A 76 -8.55 -5.56 3.51
CA PHE A 76 -9.13 -6.63 4.31
C PHE A 76 -8.41 -7.94 3.99
N GLY A 77 -8.10 -8.70 5.03
CA GLY A 77 -7.51 -10.02 4.91
C GLY A 77 -8.49 -11.13 5.31
N GLN A 78 -8.02 -12.36 5.28
CA GLN A 78 -8.72 -13.50 5.87
C GLN A 78 -8.86 -13.34 7.40
N GLY A 79 -10.02 -13.74 7.94
CA GLY A 79 -10.37 -13.50 9.34
C GLY A 79 -10.56 -12.01 9.64
N ASP A 80 -10.15 -11.57 10.83
CA ASP A 80 -10.25 -10.16 11.27
C ASP A 80 -9.00 -9.31 10.90
N GLN A 81 -8.15 -9.81 10.00
CA GLN A 81 -6.92 -9.10 9.62
C GLN A 81 -7.23 -7.88 8.75
N LYS A 82 -6.56 -6.76 9.04
CA LYS A 82 -6.69 -5.53 8.26
C LYS A 82 -5.38 -4.74 8.22
N LEU A 83 -5.09 -4.16 7.05
CA LEU A 83 -4.13 -3.06 6.91
C LEU A 83 -4.91 -1.77 6.65
N GLU A 84 -4.57 -0.71 7.37
CA GLU A 84 -5.27 0.57 7.25
C GLU A 84 -4.24 1.69 7.09
N ALA A 85 -4.26 2.32 5.92
CA ALA A 85 -3.42 3.45 5.54
C ALA A 85 -4.27 4.73 5.43
N PRO A 86 -4.36 5.52 6.51
CA PRO A 86 -5.13 6.76 6.52
C PRO A 86 -4.34 7.95 5.95
N PHE A 87 -5.07 8.95 5.45
CA PHE A 87 -4.51 10.18 4.86
C PHE A 87 -3.56 9.95 3.68
N VAL A 88 -3.90 8.99 2.83
CA VAL A 88 -3.24 8.80 1.53
C VAL A 88 -3.79 9.85 0.55
N ASN A 89 -2.94 10.37 -0.35
CA ASN A 89 -3.41 11.24 -1.44
C ASN A 89 -4.51 10.52 -2.23
N LEU A 90 -5.62 11.20 -2.53
CA LEU A 90 -6.78 10.58 -3.17
C LEU A 90 -6.44 9.87 -4.50
N ASP A 91 -5.58 10.46 -5.32
CA ASP A 91 -5.20 9.86 -6.61
C ASP A 91 -4.36 8.58 -6.39
N ASP A 92 -3.43 8.60 -5.43
CA ASP A 92 -2.63 7.44 -5.05
C ASP A 92 -3.49 6.35 -4.39
N ALA A 93 -4.49 6.73 -3.61
CA ALA A 93 -5.41 5.79 -2.97
C ALA A 93 -6.24 5.02 -4.01
N LYS A 94 -6.75 5.72 -5.04
CA LYS A 94 -7.43 5.08 -6.17
C LYS A 94 -6.48 4.18 -6.96
N LYS A 95 -5.23 4.61 -7.17
CA LYS A 95 -4.25 3.76 -7.86
C LYS A 95 -3.88 2.51 -7.05
N ALA A 96 -3.79 2.63 -5.73
CA ALA A 96 -3.56 1.50 -4.83
C ALA A 96 -4.69 0.47 -4.95
N GLU A 97 -5.95 0.93 -4.93
CA GLU A 97 -7.14 0.08 -5.11
C GLU A 97 -7.13 -0.64 -6.46
N GLU A 98 -6.83 0.07 -7.55
CA GLU A 98 -6.70 -0.52 -8.89
C GLU A 98 -5.63 -1.62 -8.93
N LEU A 99 -4.42 -1.33 -8.43
CA LEU A 99 -3.29 -2.28 -8.42
C LEU A 99 -3.55 -3.50 -7.55
N ILE A 100 -4.25 -3.34 -6.43
CA ILE A 100 -4.63 -4.43 -5.54
C ILE A 100 -5.70 -5.30 -6.21
N ASN A 101 -6.79 -4.71 -6.70
CA ASN A 101 -7.87 -5.44 -7.33
C ASN A 101 -7.42 -6.22 -8.57
N ALA A 102 -6.48 -5.68 -9.36
CA ALA A 102 -5.90 -6.37 -10.50
C ALA A 102 -5.14 -7.67 -10.12
N ARG A 103 -4.80 -7.86 -8.84
CA ARG A 103 -4.06 -9.03 -8.32
C ARG A 103 -4.89 -9.97 -7.46
N LEU A 104 -6.16 -9.62 -7.21
CA LEU A 104 -7.11 -10.50 -6.52
C LEU A 104 -7.92 -11.38 -7.49
N GLN A 105 -7.68 -11.24 -8.79
CA GLN A 105 -8.35 -12.01 -9.85
C GLN A 105 -7.85 -13.45 -9.91
#